data_AF-A0AB36DKT5-F1
#
_entry.id   AF-A0AB36DKT5-F1
#
_cell.length_a   1.000
_cell.length_b   1.000
_cell.length_c   1.000
_cell.angle_alpha   90.00
_cell.angle_beta   90.00
_cell.angle_gamma   90.00
#
_symmetry.space_group_name_H-M   'P 1'
#
loop_
_entity.id
_entity.type
_entity.pdbx_description
1 polymer ?
#
loop_
_entity_poly.entity_id
_entity_poly.type
_entity_poly.pdbx_seq_one_letter_code
_entity_poly.pdbx_strand_id
1 'polypeptide(L)'
;LILTRKQTKDVKAKPKKFKFIAKSSPFDYLDLYDKKIYTLNFRVVRFAISEDSYESIITNLPKEDFPVEEIKKVYAMRWHRNIVQGIEICYRIMLLSFKKGGVYH
;
A
#
# COMPACT_ATOMS: atom_id res chain seq x y z
N LEU A 1 1.42 4.95 9.54
CA LEU A 1 1.20 3.82 10.48
C LEU A 1 2.50 3.02 10.59
N ILE A 2 2.87 2.45 11.74
CA ILE A 2 4.11 1.65 11.84
C ILE A 2 3.78 0.19 12.17
N LEU A 3 4.25 -0.75 11.35
CA LEU A 3 4.06 -2.19 11.52
C LEU A 3 5.30 -2.81 12.18
N THR A 4 5.10 -3.70 13.14
CA THR A 4 6.21 -4.41 13.80
C THR A 4 5.81 -5.77 14.35
N ARG A 5 6.78 -6.70 14.38
CA ARG A 5 6.69 -7.97 15.12
C ARG A 5 7.20 -7.83 16.58
N LYS A 6 7.68 -6.65 17.01
CA LYS A 6 8.14 -6.41 18.38
C LYS A 6 6.96 -6.28 19.35
N GLN A 7 7.11 -6.88 20.53
CA GLN A 7 6.14 -6.80 21.62
C GLN A 7 6.76 -6.20 22.89
N THR A 8 7.54 -5.12 22.76
CA THR A 8 8.10 -4.41 23.92
C THR A 8 7.02 -3.59 24.64
N LYS A 9 7.28 -3.21 25.90
CA LYS A 9 6.38 -2.36 26.70
C LYS A 9 6.09 -1.03 25.97
N ASP A 10 7.10 -0.41 25.36
CA ASP A 10 6.96 0.87 24.64
C ASP A 10 6.06 0.78 23.40
N VAL A 11 6.13 -0.34 22.67
CA VAL A 11 5.28 -0.59 21.49
C VAL A 11 3.83 -0.76 21.93
N LYS A 12 3.60 -1.56 22.97
CA LYS A 12 2.26 -1.81 23.53
C LYS A 12 1.65 -0.54 24.13
N ALA A 13 2.46 0.35 24.69
CA ALA A 13 2.02 1.63 25.23
C ALA A 13 1.60 2.66 24.15
N LYS A 14 1.91 2.42 22.86
CA LYS A 14 1.65 3.36 21.76
C LYS A 14 0.84 2.73 20.62
N PRO A 15 -0.39 2.23 20.88
CA PRO A 15 -1.19 1.49 19.90
C PRO A 15 -1.65 2.32 18.68
N LYS A 16 -1.74 3.65 18.82
CA LYS A 16 -2.05 4.55 17.70
C LYS A 16 -0.89 4.67 16.69
N LYS A 17 0.35 4.46 17.15
CA LYS A 17 1.56 4.59 16.33
C LYS A 17 2.00 3.24 15.78
N PHE A 18 1.99 2.21 16.61
CA PHE A 18 2.48 0.88 16.27
C PHE A 18 1.33 -0.13 16.19
N LYS A 19 1.33 -0.91 15.12
CA LYS A 19 0.48 -2.08 14.95
C LYS A 19 1.33 -3.33 14.95
N PHE A 20 0.99 -4.26 15.84
CA PHE A 20 1.63 -5.56 15.90
C PHE A 20 1.13 -6.46 14.76
N ILE A 21 2.03 -7.21 14.14
CA ILE A 21 1.73 -8.24 13.14
C ILE A 21 2.25 -9.60 13.63
N ALA A 22 1.38 -10.60 13.66
CA ALA A 22 1.72 -11.96 14.08
C ALA A 22 2.68 -12.64 13.08
N LYS A 23 3.57 -13.51 13.57
CA LYS A 23 4.52 -14.28 12.74
C LYS A 23 3.85 -15.12 11.66
N SER A 24 2.63 -15.59 11.93
CA SER A 24 1.79 -16.34 10.98
C SER A 24 1.16 -15.49 9.87
N SER A 25 1.20 -14.16 9.97
CA SER A 25 0.69 -13.28 8.92
C SER A 25 1.60 -13.36 7.68
N PRO A 26 1.03 -13.47 6.45
CA PRO A 26 1.78 -13.60 5.19
C PRO A 26 2.42 -12.27 4.73
N PHE A 27 2.89 -11.45 5.67
CA PHE A 27 3.47 -10.14 5.40
C PHE A 27 5.00 -10.23 5.32
N ASP A 28 5.50 -10.55 4.13
CA ASP A 28 6.91 -10.86 3.88
C ASP A 28 7.82 -9.61 3.84
N TYR A 29 7.22 -8.41 3.75
CA TYR A 29 7.95 -7.14 3.77
C TYR A 29 8.55 -6.79 5.13
N LEU A 30 8.10 -7.46 6.19
CA LEU A 30 8.71 -7.37 7.52
C LEU A 30 9.47 -8.67 7.78
N ASP A 31 10.79 -8.62 7.56
CA ASP A 31 11.73 -9.73 7.79
C ASP A 31 11.40 -10.45 9.12
N LEU A 32 11.30 -11.77 9.08
CA LEU A 32 10.92 -12.59 10.24
C LEU A 32 12.01 -12.60 11.34
N TYR A 33 13.27 -12.47 10.91
CA TYR A 33 14.47 -12.60 11.74
C TYR A 33 15.06 -11.24 12.11
N ASP A 34 15.02 -10.30 11.18
CA ASP A 34 15.51 -8.96 11.42
C ASP A 34 14.38 -8.14 12.06
N LYS A 35 14.66 -7.58 13.24
CA LYS A 35 13.68 -6.91 14.11
C LYS A 35 13.28 -5.53 13.56
N LYS A 36 13.02 -5.47 12.26
CA LYS A 36 12.75 -4.28 11.48
C LYS A 36 11.36 -3.75 11.79
N ILE A 37 11.27 -2.45 11.62
CA ILE A 37 10.07 -1.65 11.76
C ILE A 37 9.69 -1.26 10.32
N TYR A 38 8.44 -1.45 9.93
CA TYR A 38 7.96 -1.06 8.60
C TYR A 38 6.99 0.10 8.71
N THR A 39 7.40 1.27 8.23
CA THR A 39 6.51 2.43 8.16
C THR A 39 5.60 2.28 6.95
N LEU A 40 4.32 2.02 7.21
CA LEU A 40 3.29 1.99 6.18
C LEU A 40 2.86 3.42 5.86
N ASN A 41 3.29 3.88 4.69
CA ASN A 41 2.87 5.12 4.06
C ASN A 41 1.88 4.77 2.96
N PHE A 42 0.73 5.42 2.97
CA PHE A 42 -0.29 5.29 1.94
C PHE A 42 -1.11 6.57 1.89
N ARG A 43 -1.77 6.78 0.76
CA ARG A 43 -2.82 7.76 0.59
C ARG A 43 -4.07 7.08 0.07
N VAL A 44 -5.19 7.74 0.31
CA VAL A 44 -6.48 7.36 -0.25
C VAL A 44 -6.77 8.31 -1.40
N VAL A 45 -7.04 7.75 -2.58
CA VAL A 45 -7.40 8.50 -3.78
C VAL A 45 -8.85 8.17 -4.10
N ARG A 46 -9.70 9.19 -4.17
CA ARG A 46 -11.11 9.05 -4.54
C ARG A 46 -11.37 9.76 -5.86
N PHE A 47 -12.03 9.08 -6.80
CA PHE A 47 -12.37 9.64 -8.11
C PHE A 47 -13.75 9.17 -8.57
N ALA A 48 -14.41 10.00 -9.39
CA ALA A 48 -15.70 9.68 -9.97
C ALA A 48 -15.54 8.64 -11.10
N ILE A 49 -16.39 7.61 -11.08
CA ILE A 49 -16.52 6.63 -12.17
C ILE A 49 -17.76 6.92 -13.02
N SER A 50 -18.81 7.52 -12.44
CA SER A 50 -19.96 8.12 -13.13
C SER A 50 -20.42 9.38 -12.39
N GLU A 51 -21.47 10.05 -12.87
CA GLU A 51 -22.02 11.28 -12.25
C GLU A 51 -22.37 11.11 -10.77
N ASP A 52 -22.90 9.94 -10.39
CA ASP A 52 -23.37 9.67 -9.02
C ASP A 52 -22.51 8.65 -8.26
N SER A 53 -21.42 8.15 -8.86
CA SER A 53 -20.64 7.07 -8.25
C SER A 53 -19.14 7.34 -8.24
N TYR A 54 -18.53 6.95 -7.13
CA TYR A 54 -17.12 7.18 -6.82
C TYR A 54 -16.47 5.88 -6.42
N GLU A 55 -15.20 5.77 -6.76
CA GLU A 55 -14.33 4.71 -6.28
C GLU A 55 -13.22 5.28 -5.41
N SER A 56 -12.78 4.50 -4.43
CA SER A 56 -11.71 4.87 -3.51
C SER A 56 -10.63 3.80 -3.52
N ILE A 57 -9.40 4.21 -3.83
CA ILE A 57 -8.23 3.34 -3.89
C ILE A 57 -7.24 3.73 -2.80
N ILE A 58 -6.66 2.72 -2.17
CA ILE A 58 -5.52 2.88 -1.25
C ILE A 58 -4.25 2.58 -2.04
N THR A 59 -3.28 3.50 -2.02
CA THR A 59 -2.01 3.34 -2.71
C THR A 59 -0.87 4.00 -1.94
N ASN A 60 0.35 3.50 -2.05
CA ASN A 60 1.53 4.21 -1.54
C ASN A 60 2.19 5.13 -2.58
N LEU A 61 1.67 5.16 -3.80
CA LEU A 61 2.33 5.85 -4.92
C LEU A 61 2.34 7.37 -4.68
N PRO A 62 3.46 8.06 -4.96
CA PRO A 62 3.56 9.51 -4.77
C PRO A 62 2.51 10.24 -5.61
N LYS A 63 2.04 11.39 -5.11
CA LYS A 63 0.96 12.15 -5.77
C LYS A 63 1.48 12.87 -7.01
N GLU A 64 2.75 13.25 -6.97
CA GLU A 64 3.47 14.01 -7.98
C GLU A 64 3.61 13.20 -9.26
N ASP A 65 4.04 11.94 -9.15
CA ASP A 65 4.21 11.05 -10.31
C ASP A 65 2.92 10.32 -10.69
N PHE A 66 2.00 10.11 -9.74
CA PHE A 66 0.75 9.37 -9.95
C PHE A 66 -0.46 10.21 -9.54
N PRO A 67 -0.83 11.24 -10.31
CA PRO A 67 -2.04 12.01 -10.03
C PRO A 67 -3.30 11.14 -10.22
N VAL A 68 -4.46 11.70 -9.87
CA VAL A 68 -5.74 10.97 -9.86
C VAL A 68 -6.09 10.39 -11.23
N GLU A 69 -5.72 11.11 -12.28
CA GLU A 69 -5.94 10.78 -13.69
C GLU A 69 -5.17 9.52 -14.09
N GLU A 70 -3.90 9.39 -13.67
CA GLU A 70 -3.09 8.20 -13.92
C GLU A 70 -3.61 6.99 -13.14
N ILE A 71 -4.01 7.18 -11.88
CA ILE A 71 -4.64 6.14 -11.08
C ILE A 71 -5.95 5.67 -11.73
N LYS A 72 -6.76 6.60 -12.27
CA LYS A 72 -8.00 6.28 -12.98
C LYS A 72 -7.76 5.49 -14.27
N LYS A 73 -6.70 5.80 -15.03
CA LYS A 73 -6.30 5.01 -16.20
C LYS A 73 -5.95 3.57 -15.82
N VAL A 74 -5.14 3.39 -14.78
CA VAL A 74 -4.78 2.06 -14.28
C VAL A 74 -6.01 1.31 -13.77
N TYR A 75 -6.91 1.99 -13.06
CA TYR A 75 -8.17 1.41 -12.64
C TYR A 75 -9.04 0.96 -13.83
N ALA A 76 -9.12 1.75 -14.90
CA ALA A 76 -9.86 1.38 -16.10
C ALA A 76 -9.24 0.13 -16.79
N MET A 77 -7.92 0.02 -16.80
CA MET A 77 -7.21 -1.16 -17.34
C MET A 77 -7.50 -2.45 -16.56
N ARG A 78 -7.78 -2.35 -15.25
CA ARG A 78 -8.21 -3.50 -14.44
C ARG A 78 -9.54 -4.08 -14.92
N TRP A 79 -10.49 -3.21 -15.29
CA TRP A 79 -11.84 -3.61 -15.69
C TRP A 79 -11.95 -3.97 -17.18
N HIS A 80 -11.12 -3.37 -18.04
CA HIS A 80 -11.06 -3.72 -19.46
C HIS A 80 -10.16 -4.94 -19.70
N ARG A 81 -10.78 -6.13 -19.73
CA ARG A 81 -10.43 -7.48 -20.25
C ARG A 81 -9.04 -7.84 -20.85
N ASN A 82 -7.96 -7.08 -20.68
CA ASN A 82 -6.58 -7.53 -20.92
C ASN A 82 -6.01 -8.02 -19.59
N ILE A 83 -6.50 -9.18 -19.17
CA ILE A 83 -6.30 -9.77 -17.84
C ILE A 83 -4.81 -9.81 -17.47
N VAL A 84 -3.90 -10.05 -18.42
CA VAL A 84 -2.46 -10.14 -18.16
C VAL A 84 -1.82 -8.77 -17.85
N GLN A 85 -2.09 -7.74 -18.65
CA GLN A 85 -1.57 -6.38 -18.39
C GLN A 85 -2.25 -5.73 -17.18
N GLY A 86 -3.57 -5.91 -17.03
CA GLY A 86 -4.31 -5.44 -15.87
C GLY A 86 -3.82 -6.08 -14.58
N ILE A 87 -3.54 -7.39 -14.60
CA ILE A 87 -2.91 -8.11 -13.48
C ILE A 87 -1.50 -7.60 -13.22
N GLU A 88 -0.61 -7.54 -14.22
CA GLU A 88 0.77 -7.09 -14.04
C GLU A 88 0.86 -5.66 -13.51
N ILE A 89 -0.01 -4.75 -13.97
CA ILE A 89 -0.09 -3.38 -13.49
C ILE A 89 -0.70 -3.33 -12.08
N CYS A 90 -1.74 -4.11 -11.78
CA CYS A 90 -2.27 -4.22 -10.41
C CYS A 90 -1.21 -4.79 -9.45
N TYR A 91 -0.44 -5.79 -9.89
CA TYR A 91 0.70 -6.33 -9.16
C TYR A 91 1.81 -5.30 -9.06
N ARG A 92 2.11 -4.47 -10.08
CA ARG A 92 3.10 -3.40 -9.97
C ARG A 92 2.62 -2.28 -9.05
N ILE A 93 1.36 -1.87 -9.07
CA ILE A 93 0.83 -0.92 -8.08
C ILE A 93 0.87 -1.53 -6.68
N MET A 94 0.54 -2.80 -6.51
CA MET A 94 0.62 -3.50 -5.23
C MET A 94 2.08 -3.74 -4.77
N LEU A 95 3.00 -4.09 -5.66
CA LEU A 95 4.42 -4.33 -5.41
C LEU A 95 5.18 -3.03 -5.19
N LEU A 96 4.89 -1.97 -5.97
CA LEU A 96 5.32 -0.60 -5.68
C LEU A 96 4.72 -0.13 -4.36
N SER A 97 3.48 -0.56 -4.04
CA SER A 97 2.81 -0.37 -2.73
C SER A 97 3.58 -0.91 -1.54
N PHE A 98 4.50 -1.83 -1.77
CA PHE A 98 5.30 -2.43 -0.73
C PHE A 98 6.79 -2.54 -1.06
N LYS A 99 7.31 -1.81 -2.06
CA LYS A 99 8.76 -1.78 -2.28
C LYS A 99 9.44 -1.30 -0.98
N LYS A 100 10.36 -2.15 -0.48
CA LYS A 100 11.27 -1.85 0.64
C LYS A 100 11.78 -0.42 0.44
N GLY A 101 11.61 0.42 1.48
CA GLY A 101 11.92 1.85 1.44
C GLY A 101 13.12 2.17 0.56
N GLY A 102 12.83 2.60 -0.66
CA GLY A 102 13.76 3.37 -1.46
C GLY A 102 13.66 4.78 -0.93
N VAL A 103 14.78 5.30 -0.43
CA VAL A 103 14.96 6.70 -0.13
C VAL A 103 14.63 7.48 -1.40
N TYR A 104 13.52 8.21 -1.41
CA TYR A 104 13.33 9.29 -2.36
C TYR A 104 13.90 10.52 -1.68
N HIS A 105 15.06 10.96 -2.18
CA HIS A 105 15.60 12.29 -1.89
C HIS A 105 14.70 13.35 -2.50
#